data_AF-A0A7S1JNU0-F1
#
_entry.id   AF-A0A7S1JNU0-F1
#
_cell.length_a   1.000
_cell.length_b   1.000
_cell.length_c   1.000
_cell.angle_alpha   90.00
_cell.angle_beta   90.00
_cell.angle_gamma   90.00
#
_symmetry.space_group_name_H-M   'P 1'
#
loop_
_entity.id
_entity.type
_entity.pdbx_description
1 polymer ?
#
loop_
_entity_poly.entity_id
_entity_poly.type
_entity_poly.pdbx_seq_one_letter_code
_entity_poly.pdbx_strand_id
1 'polypeptide(L)'
;RSGHRPPDGERTVKAKKGFVEVEREVSWIPAEEREKIAEMRRQLSADLADLPPWPELVGDIRLLRYLRKCNGDSEAAVRLYQSTIVWRRENDVDRIREDIVQNRLTIQDIVNGRVQFLMLDEANMTAAPNGQLFNATQDDLIRSGKRILDFLPIELAYGFSEETGEMVQYLSAGRWNTRGIGSAWMEGRINREEFLRFWVYIAEVISIEADR
;
A
#
# COMPACT_ATOMS: atom_id res chain seq x y z
N ARG A 1 9.98 5.63 -24.82
CA ARG A 1 8.55 5.33 -25.02
C ARG A 1 7.76 6.52 -24.48
N SER A 2 7.09 7.29 -25.32
CA SER A 2 6.26 8.43 -24.89
C SER A 2 5.03 7.91 -24.15
N GLY A 3 5.09 7.89 -22.81
CA GLY A 3 3.92 7.52 -22.00
C GLY A 3 2.79 8.49 -22.32
N HIS A 4 1.70 8.01 -22.91
CA HIS A 4 0.47 8.79 -23.03
C HIS A 4 -0.04 9.06 -21.62
N ARG A 5 0.13 10.31 -21.19
CA ARG A 5 -0.45 10.84 -19.96
C ARG A 5 -1.91 11.22 -20.27
N PRO A 6 -2.85 11.04 -19.33
CA PRO A 6 -4.16 11.65 -19.48
C PRO A 6 -3.99 13.15 -19.78
N PRO A 7 -4.75 13.73 -20.74
CA PRO A 7 -4.69 15.16 -21.03
C PRO A 7 -5.07 15.97 -19.78
N ASP A 8 -4.39 17.10 -19.57
CA ASP A 8 -4.44 17.90 -18.32
C ASP A 8 -5.82 18.53 -17.98
N GLY A 9 -6.90 18.16 -18.68
CA GLY A 9 -8.26 18.71 -18.50
C GLY A 9 -9.36 17.71 -18.14
N GLU A 10 -9.11 16.40 -18.12
CA GLU A 10 -10.18 15.38 -18.00
C GLU A 10 -10.32 14.76 -16.59
N ARG A 11 -9.53 15.19 -15.60
CA ARG A 11 -9.74 14.78 -14.20
C ARG A 11 -10.89 15.55 -13.55
N THR A 12 -12.08 15.56 -14.15
CA THR A 12 -13.28 16.05 -13.47
C THR A 12 -13.79 15.02 -12.47
N VAL A 13 -13.28 15.07 -11.25
CA VAL A 13 -13.83 14.30 -10.12
C VAL A 13 -15.12 14.99 -9.68
N LYS A 14 -16.27 14.59 -10.25
CA LYS A 14 -17.58 14.98 -9.71
C LYS A 14 -17.84 14.15 -8.44
N ALA A 15 -17.38 14.63 -7.30
CA ALA A 15 -17.68 14.03 -6.01
C ALA A 15 -19.17 14.19 -5.68
N LYS A 16 -19.96 13.13 -5.86
CA LYS A 16 -21.30 13.00 -5.24
C LYS A 16 -21.18 12.20 -3.94
N LYS A 17 -21.85 12.67 -2.89
CA LYS A 17 -21.88 11.99 -1.58
C LYS A 17 -22.54 10.61 -1.73
N GLY A 18 -21.81 9.57 -1.32
CA GLY A 18 -22.27 8.18 -1.28
C GLY A 18 -21.83 7.40 -2.50
N PHE A 19 -20.76 6.61 -2.35
CA PHE A 19 -20.20 5.67 -3.34
C PHE A 19 -20.37 6.14 -4.79
N VAL A 20 -19.49 7.06 -5.22
CA VAL A 20 -19.37 7.39 -6.63
C VAL A 20 -18.77 6.15 -7.30
N GLU A 21 -19.56 5.50 -8.15
CA GLU A 21 -19.02 4.71 -9.24
C GLU A 21 -18.26 5.72 -10.12
N VAL A 22 -17.00 6.00 -9.75
CA VAL A 22 -16.13 6.83 -10.56
C VAL A 22 -15.76 5.94 -11.74
N GLU A 23 -16.65 5.85 -12.72
CA GLU A 23 -16.23 5.61 -14.09
C GLU A 23 -15.32 6.78 -14.44
N ARG A 24 -14.05 6.69 -14.02
CA ARG A 24 -12.99 7.56 -14.53
C ARG A 24 -13.01 7.25 -16.01
N GLU A 25 -13.50 8.19 -16.81
CA GLU A 25 -13.58 8.04 -18.25
C GLU A 25 -12.16 7.73 -18.76
N VAL A 26 -11.93 6.46 -19.09
CA VAL A 26 -10.64 5.94 -19.59
C VAL A 26 -10.55 6.11 -21.11
N SER A 27 -11.26 7.11 -21.65
CA SER A 27 -11.29 7.45 -23.08
C SER A 27 -9.88 7.75 -23.61
N TRP A 28 -9.01 8.32 -22.77
CA TRP A 28 -7.60 8.60 -23.05
C TRP A 28 -6.71 7.35 -23.18
N ILE A 29 -7.14 6.18 -22.69
CA ILE A 29 -6.42 4.92 -22.92
C ILE A 29 -6.62 4.52 -24.38
N PRO A 30 -5.56 4.29 -25.18
CA PRO A 30 -5.68 3.81 -26.55
C PRO A 30 -6.60 2.57 -26.68
N ALA A 31 -7.36 2.48 -27.77
CA ALA A 31 -8.31 1.37 -27.99
C ALA A 31 -7.66 -0.01 -27.87
N GLU A 32 -6.45 -0.17 -28.42
CA GLU A 32 -5.67 -1.41 -28.30
C GLU A 32 -5.33 -1.77 -26.85
N GLU A 33 -4.95 -0.79 -26.01
CA GLU A 33 -4.69 -1.03 -24.58
C GLU A 33 -5.98 -1.41 -23.85
N ARG A 34 -7.13 -0.81 -24.19
CA ARG A 34 -8.43 -1.17 -23.60
C ARG A 34 -8.85 -2.59 -23.94
N GLU A 35 -8.65 -3.03 -25.19
CA GLU A 35 -8.93 -4.41 -25.59
C GLU A 35 -8.07 -5.41 -24.81
N LYS A 36 -6.79 -5.09 -24.62
CA LYS A 36 -5.88 -5.91 -23.80
C LYS A 36 -6.27 -5.93 -22.33
N ILE A 37 -6.70 -4.81 -21.76
CA ILE A 37 -7.22 -4.75 -20.38
C ILE A 37 -8.49 -5.60 -20.24
N ALA A 38 -9.42 -5.51 -21.19
CA ALA A 38 -10.62 -6.34 -21.20
C ALA A 38 -10.29 -7.84 -21.28
N GLU A 39 -9.27 -8.20 -22.06
CA GLU A 39 -8.74 -9.57 -22.10
C GLU A 39 -8.12 -9.99 -20.77
N MET A 40 -7.27 -9.15 -20.15
CA MET A 40 -6.72 -9.42 -18.82
C MET A 40 -7.83 -9.63 -17.78
N ARG A 41 -8.92 -8.83 -17.82
CA ARG A 41 -10.08 -9.00 -16.93
C ARG A 41 -10.77 -10.34 -17.09
N ARG A 42 -10.94 -10.81 -18.33
CA ARG A 42 -11.51 -12.13 -18.60
C ARG A 42 -10.65 -13.24 -18.00
N GLN A 43 -9.32 -13.16 -18.18
CA GLN A 43 -8.39 -14.15 -17.63
C GLN A 43 -8.32 -14.12 -16.10
N LEU A 44 -8.43 -12.92 -15.50
CA LEU A 44 -8.36 -12.71 -14.05
C LEU A 44 -9.73 -12.75 -13.36
N SER A 45 -10.82 -13.12 -14.03
CA SER A 45 -12.17 -12.89 -13.51
C SER A 45 -12.43 -13.57 -12.18
N ALA A 46 -11.93 -14.80 -12.01
CA ALA A 46 -12.04 -15.53 -10.75
C ALA A 46 -11.22 -14.87 -9.64
N ASP A 47 -9.96 -14.52 -9.94
CA ASP A 47 -9.08 -13.85 -8.99
C ASP A 47 -9.63 -12.50 -8.54
N LEU A 48 -10.20 -11.71 -9.46
CA LEU A 48 -10.78 -10.38 -9.18
C LEU A 48 -12.07 -10.46 -8.37
N ALA A 49 -12.86 -11.52 -8.51
CA ALA A 49 -14.10 -11.72 -7.75
C ALA A 49 -13.84 -11.93 -6.25
N ASP A 50 -12.66 -12.48 -5.91
CA ASP A 50 -12.25 -12.74 -4.53
C ASP A 50 -11.58 -11.52 -3.85
N LEU A 51 -11.28 -10.46 -4.61
CA LEU A 51 -10.62 -9.27 -4.07
C LEU A 51 -11.63 -8.26 -3.52
N PRO A 52 -11.24 -7.43 -2.53
CA PRO A 52 -12.01 -6.25 -2.17
C PRO A 52 -12.28 -5.39 -3.41
N PRO A 53 -13.51 -4.86 -3.59
CA PRO A 53 -13.93 -4.17 -4.82
C PRO A 53 -13.41 -2.73 -4.89
N TRP A 54 -12.14 -2.51 -4.50
CA TRP A 54 -11.53 -1.20 -4.52
C TRP A 54 -11.05 -0.84 -5.94
N PRO A 55 -11.46 0.31 -6.51
CA PRO A 55 -11.12 0.68 -7.90
C PRO A 55 -9.62 0.68 -8.23
N GLU A 56 -8.77 1.00 -7.26
CA GLU A 56 -7.31 1.00 -7.38
C GLU A 56 -6.67 -0.39 -7.37
N LEU A 57 -7.44 -1.40 -6.93
CA LEU A 57 -7.06 -2.80 -6.96
C LEU A 57 -7.67 -3.49 -8.19
N VAL A 58 -8.99 -3.44 -8.36
CA VAL A 58 -9.69 -4.20 -9.41
C VAL A 58 -9.98 -3.39 -10.68
N GLY A 59 -9.63 -2.10 -10.73
CA GLY A 59 -9.95 -1.19 -11.84
C GLY A 59 -8.95 -1.21 -13.00
N ASP A 60 -9.37 -0.63 -14.13
CA ASP A 60 -8.64 -0.68 -15.39
C ASP A 60 -7.29 0.03 -15.32
N ILE A 61 -7.20 1.11 -14.54
CA ILE A 61 -5.93 1.82 -14.31
C ILE A 61 -4.89 0.92 -13.65
N ARG A 62 -5.30 0.04 -12.73
CA ARG A 62 -4.40 -0.90 -12.09
C ARG A 62 -3.89 -1.91 -13.11
N LEU A 63 -4.79 -2.52 -13.88
CA LEU A 63 -4.41 -3.48 -14.93
C LEU A 63 -3.52 -2.84 -16.00
N LEU A 64 -3.81 -1.60 -16.40
CA LEU A 64 -3.00 -0.82 -17.34
C LEU A 64 -1.54 -0.66 -16.86
N ARG A 65 -1.31 -0.42 -15.56
CA ARG A 65 0.05 -0.31 -15.00
C ARG A 65 0.85 -1.60 -15.22
N TYR A 66 0.22 -2.77 -15.06
CA TYR A 66 0.86 -4.07 -15.28
C TYR A 66 1.08 -4.31 -16.78
N LEU A 67 0.08 -4.01 -17.62
CA LEU A 67 0.20 -4.12 -19.07
C LEU A 67 1.39 -3.29 -19.59
N ARG A 68 1.49 -2.03 -19.17
CA ARG A 68 2.59 -1.13 -19.56
C ARG A 68 3.94 -1.59 -19.03
N LYS A 69 4.00 -2.10 -17.78
CA LYS A 69 5.22 -2.69 -17.21
C LYS A 69 5.70 -3.91 -18.01
N CYS A 70 4.77 -4.68 -18.56
CA CYS A 70 5.03 -5.82 -19.44
C CYS A 70 5.08 -5.44 -20.93
N ASN A 71 5.30 -4.15 -21.25
CA ASN A 71 5.45 -3.66 -22.61
C ASN A 71 4.27 -3.97 -23.56
N GLY A 72 3.05 -4.19 -23.03
CA GLY A 72 1.87 -4.53 -23.81
C GLY A 72 1.62 -6.04 -23.97
N ASP A 73 2.43 -6.90 -23.35
CA ASP A 73 2.20 -8.35 -23.25
C ASP A 73 1.17 -8.64 -22.16
N SER A 74 -0.05 -8.99 -22.57
CA SER A 74 -1.17 -9.26 -21.66
C SER A 74 -0.94 -10.50 -20.81
N GLU A 75 -0.34 -11.57 -21.35
CA GLU A 75 -0.13 -12.80 -20.59
C GLU A 75 0.92 -12.61 -19.48
N ALA A 76 2.02 -11.92 -19.81
CA ALA A 76 3.02 -11.56 -18.81
C ALA A 76 2.44 -10.64 -17.73
N ALA A 77 1.56 -9.71 -18.12
CA ALA A 77 0.88 -8.82 -17.19
C ALA A 77 -0.09 -9.56 -16.25
N VAL A 78 -0.86 -10.54 -16.77
CA VAL A 78 -1.75 -11.41 -15.98
C VAL A 78 -0.95 -12.18 -14.94
N ARG A 79 0.13 -12.88 -15.35
CA ARG A 79 0.98 -13.64 -14.41
C ARG A 79 1.56 -12.75 -13.31
N LEU A 80 2.05 -11.57 -13.68
CA LEU A 80 2.60 -10.60 -12.72
C LEU A 80 1.53 -10.07 -11.76
N TYR A 81 0.30 -9.86 -12.25
CA TYR A 81 -0.82 -9.43 -11.42
C TYR A 81 -1.25 -10.53 -10.44
N GLN A 82 -1.36 -11.78 -10.90
CA GLN A 82 -1.64 -12.95 -10.04
C GLN A 82 -0.58 -13.12 -8.94
N SER A 83 0.71 -12.99 -9.27
CA SER A 83 1.77 -13.01 -8.25
C SER A 83 1.60 -11.90 -7.20
N THR A 84 1.07 -10.74 -7.60
CA THR A 84 0.76 -9.67 -6.65
C THR A 84 -0.41 -10.04 -5.75
N ILE A 85 -1.47 -10.66 -6.27
CA ILE A 85 -2.63 -11.11 -5.48
C ILE A 85 -2.18 -12.12 -4.42
N VAL A 86 -1.37 -13.11 -4.80
CA VAL A 86 -0.80 -14.09 -3.87
C VAL A 86 0.00 -13.39 -2.79
N TRP A 87 0.92 -12.49 -3.17
CA TRP A 87 1.72 -11.73 -2.21
C TRP A 87 0.87 -10.89 -1.26
N ARG A 88 -0.21 -10.24 -1.75
CA ARG A 88 -1.12 -9.46 -0.90
C ARG A 88 -1.78 -10.32 0.17
N ARG A 89 -2.24 -11.52 -0.22
CA ARG A 89 -2.84 -12.49 0.72
C ARG A 89 -1.83 -12.98 1.75
N GLU A 90 -0.62 -13.33 1.31
CA GLU A 90 0.46 -13.80 2.19
C GLU A 90 0.97 -12.74 3.18
N ASN A 91 0.75 -11.45 2.90
CA ASN A 91 1.28 -10.35 3.70
C ASN A 91 0.17 -9.48 4.33
N ASP A 92 -1.07 -9.98 4.38
CA ASP A 92 -2.24 -9.32 4.99
C ASP A 92 -2.44 -7.86 4.54
N VAL A 93 -2.12 -7.56 3.27
CA VAL A 93 -2.12 -6.17 2.78
C VAL A 93 -3.53 -5.58 2.77
N ASP A 94 -4.54 -6.41 2.52
CA ASP A 94 -5.93 -5.98 2.53
C ASP A 94 -6.39 -5.60 3.95
N ARG A 95 -5.95 -6.34 4.98
CA ARG A 95 -6.20 -6.01 6.38
C ARG A 95 -5.52 -4.70 6.80
N ILE A 96 -4.30 -4.48 6.34
CA ILE A 96 -3.58 -3.20 6.52
C ILE A 96 -4.38 -2.04 5.92
N ARG A 97 -4.91 -2.22 4.70
CA ARG A 97 -5.71 -1.20 4.03
C ARG A 97 -7.02 -0.94 4.77
N GLU A 98 -7.69 -1.99 5.23
CA GLU A 98 -8.90 -1.87 6.05
C GLU A 98 -8.65 -1.07 7.33
N ASP A 99 -7.53 -1.32 8.03
CA ASP A 99 -7.11 -0.53 9.20
C ASP A 99 -7.01 0.96 8.86
N ILE A 100 -6.29 1.27 7.78
CA ILE A 100 -6.08 2.64 7.34
C ILE A 100 -7.42 3.33 7.04
N VAL A 101 -8.32 2.66 6.31
CA VAL A 101 -9.62 3.23 5.91
C VAL A 101 -10.54 3.40 7.10
N GLN A 102 -10.68 2.37 7.95
CA GLN A 102 -11.59 2.39 9.10
C GLN A 102 -11.14 3.41 10.15
N ASN A 103 -9.83 3.46 10.45
CA ASN A 103 -9.26 4.37 11.44
C ASN A 103 -8.84 5.73 10.86
N ARG A 104 -9.05 5.94 9.56
CA ARG A 104 -8.68 7.18 8.82
C ARG A 104 -7.24 7.58 9.06
N LEU A 105 -6.34 6.60 9.03
CA LEU A 105 -4.93 6.82 9.36
C LEU A 105 -4.27 7.69 8.28
N THR A 106 -3.55 8.70 8.73
CA THR A 106 -2.66 9.51 7.90
C THR A 106 -1.23 8.99 7.98
N ILE A 107 -0.34 9.49 7.11
CA ILE A 107 1.10 9.20 7.25
C ILE A 107 1.61 9.62 8.63
N GLN A 108 1.15 10.77 9.14
CA GLN A 108 1.56 11.25 10.46
C GLN A 108 1.10 10.31 11.58
N ASP A 109 -0.08 9.68 11.44
CA ASP A 109 -0.54 8.67 12.40
C ASP A 109 0.35 7.41 12.38
N ILE A 110 0.77 6.94 11.19
CA ILE A 110 1.72 5.83 11.07
C ILE A 110 3.05 6.20 11.73
N VAL A 111 3.58 7.37 11.41
CA VAL A 111 4.85 7.89 11.96
C VAL A 111 4.78 8.08 13.47
N ASN A 112 3.59 8.38 14.02
CA ASN A 112 3.35 8.49 15.46
C ASN A 112 3.03 7.13 16.13
N GLY A 113 2.99 6.03 15.38
CA GLY A 113 2.74 4.68 15.90
C GLY A 113 1.29 4.39 16.29
N ARG A 114 0.34 5.03 15.60
CA ARG A 114 -1.12 4.82 15.81
C ARG A 114 -1.72 3.70 14.95
N VAL A 115 -0.88 2.85 14.37
CA VAL A 115 -1.27 1.72 13.50
C VAL A 115 -1.40 0.43 14.31
N GLN A 116 -2.44 -0.36 14.03
CA GLN A 116 -2.74 -1.55 14.81
C GLN A 116 -1.90 -2.76 14.38
N PHE A 117 -1.66 -2.93 13.07
CA PHE A 117 -1.00 -4.15 12.54
C PHE A 117 0.51 -4.03 12.29
N LEU A 118 1.18 -3.01 12.85
CA LEU A 118 2.65 -2.98 12.86
C LEU A 118 3.26 -3.99 13.84
N MET A 119 2.49 -4.48 14.80
CA MET A 119 2.93 -5.46 15.77
C MET A 119 2.61 -6.85 15.22
N LEU A 120 3.63 -7.61 14.83
CA LEU A 120 3.46 -9.00 14.40
C LEU A 120 2.97 -9.83 15.60
N ASP A 121 1.72 -10.26 15.53
CA ASP A 121 1.06 -11.31 16.31
C ASP A 121 1.14 -11.23 17.85
N GLU A 122 -0.02 -10.96 18.48
CA GLU A 122 -0.28 -11.40 19.86
C GLU A 122 -0.12 -12.94 19.98
N ALA A 123 -0.32 -13.70 18.88
CA ALA A 123 -0.18 -15.16 18.86
C ALA A 123 1.28 -15.66 19.00
N ASN A 124 2.29 -14.83 18.75
CA ASN A 124 3.69 -15.14 19.07
C ASN A 124 4.07 -14.73 20.51
N MET A 125 3.17 -14.06 21.25
CA MET A 125 3.32 -13.81 22.69
C MET A 125 2.72 -14.93 23.56
N THR A 126 1.99 -15.88 22.97
CA THR A 126 1.32 -16.99 23.69
C THR A 126 2.18 -18.23 23.97
N ALA A 127 3.50 -18.21 23.74
CA ALA A 127 4.36 -19.36 24.05
C ALA A 127 5.62 -18.99 24.87
N ALA A 128 5.44 -18.36 26.02
CA ALA A 128 6.36 -18.60 27.12
C ALA A 128 6.02 -19.98 27.74
N PRO A 129 7.00 -20.85 28.08
CA PRO A 129 6.77 -22.21 28.59
C PRO A 129 5.93 -22.31 29.89
N ASN A 130 5.56 -21.16 30.48
CA ASN A 130 5.01 -21.06 31.84
C ASN A 130 3.55 -20.55 31.87
N GLY A 131 2.87 -20.42 30.73
CA GLY A 131 1.41 -20.18 30.71
C GLY A 131 0.94 -18.83 31.28
N GLN A 132 1.82 -17.85 31.47
CA GLN A 132 1.40 -16.48 31.74
C GLN A 132 1.11 -15.76 30.43
N LEU A 133 -0.18 -15.60 30.14
CA LEU A 133 -0.69 -14.67 29.14
C LEU A 133 -0.20 -13.25 29.51
N PHE A 134 0.78 -12.73 28.76
CA PHE A 134 1.00 -11.29 28.77
C PHE A 134 -0.17 -10.66 28.02
N ASN A 135 -1.18 -10.20 28.78
CA ASN A 135 -2.07 -9.13 28.32
C ASN A 135 -1.22 -7.86 28.21
N ALA A 136 -0.34 -7.78 27.21
CA ALA A 136 0.39 -6.57 26.95
C ALA A 136 -0.62 -5.54 26.48
N THR A 137 -0.92 -4.58 27.35
CA THR A 137 -1.74 -3.42 26.99
C THR A 137 -1.02 -2.66 25.86
N GLN A 138 -1.74 -1.83 25.11
CA GLN A 138 -1.12 -0.89 24.16
C GLN A 138 0.01 -0.10 24.84
N ASP A 139 -0.12 0.19 26.13
CA ASP A 139 0.90 0.83 26.97
C ASP A 139 2.13 -0.07 27.22
N ASP A 140 1.99 -1.39 27.32
CA ASP A 140 3.11 -2.33 27.47
C ASP A 140 3.88 -2.48 26.16
N LEU A 141 3.19 -2.47 25.02
CA LEU A 141 3.82 -2.45 23.69
C LEU A 141 4.57 -1.12 23.47
N ILE A 142 3.96 -0.01 23.90
CA ILE A 142 4.60 1.33 23.92
C ILE A 142 5.83 1.35 24.85
N ARG A 143 5.80 0.66 25.99
CA ARG A 143 6.92 0.59 26.96
C ARG A 143 8.00 -0.43 26.58
N SER A 144 7.70 -1.42 25.74
CA SER A 144 8.64 -2.50 25.35
C SER A 144 9.82 -2.06 24.48
N GLY A 145 9.89 -0.79 24.03
CA GLY A 145 11.01 -0.26 23.26
C GLY A 145 11.13 -0.82 21.83
N LYS A 146 10.12 -1.55 21.33
CA LYS A 146 10.04 -2.09 19.96
C LYS A 146 9.40 -1.12 18.97
N ARG A 147 9.69 0.18 19.05
CA ARG A 147 9.19 1.10 18.04
C ARG A 147 10.13 1.05 16.86
N ILE A 148 9.72 0.33 15.82
CA ILE A 148 10.40 0.40 14.52
C ILE A 148 10.56 1.86 14.05
N LEU A 149 9.62 2.72 14.45
CA LEU A 149 9.61 4.16 14.26
C LEU A 149 10.79 4.91 14.88
N ASP A 150 11.41 4.38 15.94
CA ASP A 150 12.61 4.97 16.55
C ASP A 150 13.82 4.87 15.61
N PHE A 151 13.75 3.99 14.62
CA PHE A 151 14.83 3.70 13.67
C PHE A 151 14.48 4.13 12.24
N LEU A 152 13.19 4.30 11.94
CA LEU A 152 12.72 4.64 10.61
C LEU A 152 12.79 6.15 10.34
N PRO A 153 12.83 6.54 9.05
CA PRO A 153 12.70 7.94 8.69
C PRO A 153 11.31 8.48 9.02
N ILE A 154 11.25 9.21 10.13
CA ILE A 154 10.10 10.04 10.52
C ILE A 154 9.92 11.20 9.51
N GLU A 155 10.98 11.56 8.78
CA GLU A 155 10.96 12.61 7.75
C GLU A 155 10.45 12.09 6.41
N LEU A 156 9.20 11.64 6.43
CA LEU A 156 8.41 11.41 5.24
C LEU A 156 7.47 12.60 5.05
N ALA A 157 7.72 13.40 4.02
CA ALA A 157 6.77 14.42 3.58
C ALA A 157 6.14 13.98 2.28
N TYR A 158 4.87 14.35 2.09
CA TYR A 158 4.19 14.18 0.82
C TYR A 158 3.28 15.37 0.57
N GLY A 159 2.95 15.59 -0.69
CA GLY A 159 2.06 16.64 -1.13
C GLY A 159 1.76 16.48 -2.60
N PHE A 160 1.12 17.49 -3.20
CA PHE A 160 0.86 17.51 -4.62
C PHE A 160 1.64 18.66 -5.25
N SER A 161 2.27 18.39 -6.40
CA SER A 161 2.90 19.42 -7.22
C SER A 161 1.84 20.39 -7.72
N GLU A 162 2.06 21.70 -7.54
CA GLU A 162 1.15 22.73 -8.07
C GLU A 162 1.16 22.75 -9.60
N GLU A 163 2.29 22.40 -10.23
CA GLU A 163 2.44 22.43 -11.69
C GLU A 163 1.77 21.23 -12.35
N THR A 164 1.96 20.03 -11.78
CA THR A 164 1.53 18.78 -12.43
C THR A 164 0.31 18.12 -11.77
N GLY A 165 -0.07 18.59 -10.58
CA GLY A 165 -1.08 17.91 -9.74
C GLY A 165 -0.68 16.51 -9.31
N GLU A 166 0.59 16.12 -9.49
CA GLU A 166 1.07 14.80 -9.10
C GLU A 166 1.46 14.76 -7.64
N MET A 167 1.17 13.64 -7.00
CA MET A 167 1.66 13.38 -5.66
C MET A 167 3.18 13.24 -5.68
N VAL A 168 3.84 14.04 -4.85
CA VAL A 168 5.28 14.03 -4.62
C VAL A 168 5.53 13.45 -3.24
N GLN A 169 6.45 12.50 -3.16
CA GLN A 169 6.96 11.96 -1.92
C GLN A 169 8.40 12.43 -1.73
N TYR A 170 8.70 13.02 -0.57
CA TYR A 170 10.05 13.40 -0.18
C TYR A 170 10.56 12.47 0.92
N LEU A 171 11.71 11.86 0.66
CA LEU A 171 12.40 10.92 1.54
C LEU A 171 13.82 11.44 1.80
N SER A 172 14.09 11.88 3.03
CA SER A 172 15.42 12.35 3.44
C SER A 172 16.34 11.18 3.83
N ALA A 173 16.81 10.41 2.83
CA ALA A 173 17.66 9.22 3.05
C ALA A 173 18.91 9.50 3.89
N GLY A 174 19.50 10.69 3.76
CA GLY A 174 20.71 11.08 4.48
C GLY A 174 20.54 11.24 6.00
N ARG A 175 19.31 11.32 6.50
CA ARG A 175 19.01 11.44 7.93
C ARG A 175 18.61 10.12 8.59
N TRP A 176 18.61 9.03 7.82
CA TRP A 176 18.26 7.73 8.36
C TRP A 176 19.33 7.28 9.35
N ASN A 177 18.92 6.87 10.55
CA ASN A 177 19.81 6.25 11.52
C ASN A 177 20.12 4.79 11.11
N THR A 178 20.76 4.60 9.96
CA THR A 178 21.08 3.28 9.41
C THR A 178 21.92 2.44 10.36
N ARG A 179 22.81 3.07 11.13
CA ARG A 179 23.56 2.42 12.21
C ARG A 179 22.62 1.90 13.30
N GLY A 180 21.68 2.73 13.76
CA GLY A 180 20.67 2.33 14.75
C GLY A 180 19.77 1.20 14.25
N ILE A 181 19.32 1.26 12.98
CA ILE A 181 18.59 0.16 12.33
C ILE A 181 19.44 -1.12 12.36
N GLY A 182 20.71 -1.05 11.96
CA GLY A 182 21.62 -2.20 11.95
C GLY A 182 21.84 -2.80 13.34
N SER A 183 22.07 -1.96 14.36
CA SER A 183 22.18 -2.42 15.76
C SER A 183 20.89 -3.06 16.25
N ALA A 184 19.74 -2.41 16.01
CA ALA A 184 18.44 -2.94 16.41
C ALA A 184 18.13 -4.29 15.72
N TRP A 185 18.53 -4.45 14.47
CA TRP A 185 18.41 -5.72 13.74
C TRP A 185 19.29 -6.82 14.37
N MET A 186 20.56 -6.52 14.63
CA MET A 186 21.49 -7.48 15.23
C MET A 186 21.08 -7.89 16.66
N GLU A 187 20.41 -6.99 17.37
CA GLU A 187 19.88 -7.21 18.72
C GLU A 187 18.47 -7.85 18.71
N GLY A 188 17.89 -8.13 17.54
CA GLY A 188 16.56 -8.72 17.41
C GLY A 188 15.41 -7.80 17.85
N ARG A 189 15.65 -6.48 17.95
CA ARG A 189 14.64 -5.47 18.30
C ARG A 189 13.74 -5.07 17.12
N ILE A 190 14.21 -5.29 15.90
CA ILE A 190 13.43 -5.18 14.66
C ILE A 190 13.74 -6.41 13.83
N ASN A 191 12.73 -6.98 13.18
CA ASN A 191 12.94 -8.00 12.15
C ASN A 191 12.56 -7.50 10.74
N ARG A 192 12.94 -8.30 9.74
CA ARG A 192 12.68 -8.00 8.32
C ARG A 192 11.21 -7.76 8.02
N GLU A 193 10.34 -8.58 8.60
CA GLU A 193 8.92 -8.56 8.30
C GLU A 193 8.27 -7.30 8.86
N GLU A 194 8.55 -6.92 10.10
CA GLU A 194 8.08 -5.66 10.71
C GLU A 194 8.53 -4.44 9.86
N PHE A 195 9.79 -4.46 9.42
CA PHE A 195 10.34 -3.41 8.56
C PHE A 195 9.62 -3.30 7.22
N LEU A 196 9.39 -4.42 6.55
CA LEU A 196 8.65 -4.41 5.28
C LEU A 196 7.20 -4.01 5.50
N ARG A 197 6.56 -4.48 6.57
CA ARG A 197 5.16 -4.17 6.90
C ARG A 197 4.95 -2.68 7.15
N PHE A 198 5.89 -1.99 7.80
CA PHE A 198 5.88 -0.53 7.88
C PHE A 198 5.82 0.13 6.51
N TRP A 199 6.66 -0.28 5.57
CA TRP A 199 6.67 0.30 4.23
C TRP A 199 5.39 -0.02 3.45
N VAL A 200 4.76 -1.18 3.70
CA VAL A 200 3.43 -1.50 3.15
C VAL A 200 2.38 -0.53 3.66
N TYR A 201 2.35 -0.22 4.96
CA TYR A 201 1.46 0.81 5.53
C TYR A 201 1.63 2.17 4.84
N ILE A 202 2.87 2.62 4.71
CA ILE A 202 3.19 3.88 4.04
C ILE A 202 2.69 3.86 2.60
N ALA A 203 2.97 2.79 1.84
CA ALA A 203 2.55 2.67 0.45
C ALA A 203 1.02 2.63 0.30
N GLU A 204 0.30 1.95 1.19
CA GLU A 204 -1.17 1.86 1.13
C GLU A 204 -1.83 3.20 1.48
N VAL A 205 -1.34 3.95 2.49
CA VAL A 205 -1.82 5.32 2.77
C VAL A 205 -1.59 6.22 1.58
N ILE A 206 -0.38 6.23 1.04
CA ILE A 206 -0.02 7.03 -0.14
C ILE A 206 -0.94 6.67 -1.32
N SER A 207 -1.22 5.39 -1.53
CA SER A 207 -2.14 4.96 -2.59
C SER A 207 -3.58 5.43 -2.35
N ILE A 208 -4.06 5.46 -1.11
CA ILE A 208 -5.40 5.98 -0.77
C ILE A 208 -5.46 7.48 -1.05
N GLU A 209 -4.47 8.24 -0.57
CA GLU A 209 -4.43 9.69 -0.74
C GLU A 209 -4.28 10.11 -2.20
N ALA A 210 -3.53 9.34 -3.02
CA ALA A 210 -3.36 9.61 -4.44
C ALA A 210 -4.65 9.44 -5.26
N ASP A 211 -5.62 8.67 -4.74
CA ASP A 211 -6.88 8.40 -5.43
C ASP A 211 -8.04 9.32 -4.99
N ARG A 212 -7.86 10.08 -3.89
CA ARG A 212 -8.79 11.13 -3.44
C ARG A 212 -8.72 12.36 -4.35
#